data_AF-A0A7C6HQ19-F1
#
_entry.id   AF-A0A7C6HQ19-F1
#
_cell.length_a   1.000
_cell.length_b   1.000
_cell.length_c   1.000
_cell.angle_alpha   90.00
_cell.angle_beta   90.00
_cell.angle_gamma   90.00
#
_symmetry.space_group_name_H-M   'P 1'
#
loop_
_entity.id
_entity.type
_entity.pdbx_description
1 polymer ?
#
loop_
_entity_poly.entity_id
_entity_poly.type
_entity_poly.pdbx_seq_one_letter_code
_entity_poly.pdbx_strand_id
1 'polypeptide(L)'
;MLKGVIRLAIAVFLLGVVLRFKDSTVPTATEAEFTYLRNLGVLVVVALGVIIALSAVRILVGLIDLAPRRAVTGSVLSVRERRVGDFLPRYAQRAIFTRNAQGIDRRRWRTEVVLDTAQGPKQGTVRNRRVLAQLREGEQVELLVSPLVGYVAKVTPVQSA
;
A
#
# COMPACT_ATOMS: atom_id res chain seq x y z
N MET A 1 9.35 -3.59 2.57
CA MET A 1 10.06 -4.33 1.51
C MET A 1 10.41 -5.76 1.91
N LEU A 2 11.13 -6.00 3.01
CA LEU A 2 11.63 -7.34 3.39
C LEU A 2 10.56 -8.46 3.38
N LYS A 3 9.41 -8.25 4.03
CA LYS A 3 8.28 -9.21 4.00
C LYS A 3 7.73 -9.48 2.59
N GLY A 4 7.84 -8.53 1.68
CA GLY A 4 7.43 -8.68 0.27
C GLY A 4 8.44 -9.48 -0.53
N VAL A 5 9.73 -9.22 -0.33
CA VAL A 5 10.83 -9.98 -0.95
C VAL A 5 10.79 -11.45 -0.53
N ILE A 6 10.60 -11.72 0.77
CA ILE A 6 10.48 -13.09 1.29
C ILE A 6 9.28 -13.82 0.66
N ARG A 7 8.12 -13.17 0.59
CA ARG A 7 6.93 -13.77 -0.03
C ARG A 7 7.12 -14.02 -1.52
N LEU A 8 7.78 -13.11 -2.23
CA LEU A 8 8.12 -13.27 -3.64
C LEU A 8 9.05 -14.47 -3.83
N ALA A 9 10.12 -14.57 -3.03
CA ALA A 9 11.08 -15.67 -3.11
C ALA A 9 10.41 -17.03 -2.86
N ILE A 10 9.57 -17.14 -1.82
CA ILE A 10 8.82 -18.36 -1.53
C ILE A 10 7.86 -18.69 -2.68
N ALA A 11 7.14 -17.71 -3.21
CA ALA A 11 6.17 -17.94 -4.29
C ALA A 11 6.85 -18.37 -5.60
N VAL A 12 7.97 -17.74 -5.97
CA VAL A 12 8.77 -18.12 -7.15
C VAL A 12 9.36 -19.51 -6.96
N PHE A 13 9.88 -19.83 -5.77
CA PHE A 13 10.39 -21.15 -5.46
C PHE A 13 9.31 -22.23 -5.59
N LEU A 14 8.15 -22.03 -4.96
CA LEU A 14 7.03 -22.97 -5.05
C LEU A 14 6.52 -23.12 -6.48
N LEU A 15 6.47 -22.04 -7.26
CA LEU A 15 6.08 -22.08 -8.66
C LEU A 15 7.08 -22.92 -9.48
N GLY A 16 8.39 -22.72 -9.25
CA GLY A 16 9.43 -23.53 -9.86
C GLY A 16 9.33 -25.01 -9.51
N VAL A 17 9.04 -25.34 -8.25
CA VAL A 17 8.81 -26.72 -7.80
C VAL A 17 7.60 -27.34 -8.52
N VAL A 18 6.45 -26.65 -8.56
CA VAL A 18 5.23 -27.12 -9.25
C VAL A 18 5.48 -27.34 -10.74
N LEU A 19 6.17 -26.40 -11.41
CA LEU A 19 6.52 -26.53 -12.81
C LEU A 19 7.46 -27.71 -13.05
N ARG A 20 8.38 -28.00 -12.13
CA ARG A 20 9.26 -29.17 -12.24
C ARG A 20 8.52 -30.50 -12.07
N PHE A 21 7.48 -30.53 -11.23
CA PHE A 21 6.61 -31.70 -11.09
C PHE A 21 5.75 -31.99 -12.33
N LYS A 22 5.53 -30.99 -13.20
CA LYS A 22 4.87 -31.20 -14.49
C LYS A 22 5.65 -32.13 -15.41
N ASP A 23 6.98 -32.14 -15.29
CA ASP A 23 7.88 -32.93 -16.13
C ASP A 23 8.14 -34.34 -15.56
N SER A 24 7.81 -34.58 -14.29
CA SER A 24 7.86 -35.91 -13.70
C SER A 24 6.60 -36.70 -14.04
N THR A 25 6.74 -37.75 -14.85
CA THR A 25 5.68 -38.70 -15.17
C THR A 25 5.32 -39.52 -13.94
N VAL A 26 4.37 -39.04 -13.14
CA VAL A 26 3.75 -39.84 -12.07
C VAL A 26 2.73 -40.77 -12.73
N PRO A 27 2.83 -42.10 -12.55
CA PRO A 27 1.85 -43.04 -13.10
C PRO A 27 0.60 -42.99 -12.22
N THR A 28 -0.35 -42.10 -12.52
CA THR A 28 -1.65 -42.08 -11.85
C THR A 28 -2.63 -42.94 -12.63
N ALA A 29 -3.15 -43.96 -11.95
CA ALA A 29 -4.27 -44.76 -12.41
C ALA A 29 -5.53 -43.88 -12.47
N THR A 30 -6.36 -44.04 -13.52
CA THR A 30 -7.62 -43.32 -13.81
C THR A 30 -7.57 -41.84 -14.26
N GLU A 31 -8.15 -41.57 -15.44
CA GLU A 31 -8.23 -40.24 -16.10
C GLU A 31 -8.94 -39.16 -15.26
N ALA A 32 -9.87 -39.57 -14.40
CA ALA A 32 -10.60 -38.66 -13.52
C ALA A 32 -9.67 -38.02 -12.46
N GLU A 33 -8.77 -38.81 -11.86
CA GLU A 33 -7.82 -38.31 -10.85
C GLU A 33 -6.81 -37.34 -11.47
N PHE A 34 -6.38 -37.60 -12.71
CA PHE A 34 -5.49 -36.70 -13.46
C PHE A 34 -6.14 -35.34 -13.73
N THR A 35 -7.44 -35.32 -14.03
CA THR A 35 -8.19 -34.07 -14.30
C THR A 35 -8.31 -33.22 -13.03
N TYR A 36 -8.59 -33.83 -11.87
CA TYR A 36 -8.64 -33.12 -10.59
C TYR A 36 -7.28 -32.55 -10.19
N LEU A 37 -6.21 -33.34 -10.31
CA LEU A 37 -4.84 -32.90 -10.02
C LEU A 37 -4.40 -31.76 -10.94
N ARG A 38 -4.73 -31.82 -12.23
CA ARG A 38 -4.45 -30.76 -13.19
C ARG A 38 -5.17 -29.46 -12.83
N ASN A 39 -6.47 -29.53 -12.52
CA ASN A 39 -7.25 -28.34 -12.13
C ASN A 39 -6.71 -27.71 -10.84
N LEU A 40 -6.35 -28.53 -9.86
CA LEU A 40 -5.74 -28.06 -8.61
C LEU A 40 -4.37 -27.41 -8.89
N GLY A 41 -3.55 -28.00 -9.76
CA GLY A 41 -2.29 -27.42 -10.21
C GLY A 41 -2.46 -26.05 -10.87
N VAL A 42 -3.47 -25.89 -11.75
CA VAL A 42 -3.80 -24.59 -12.36
C VAL A 42 -4.18 -23.56 -11.31
N LEU A 43 -5.02 -23.92 -10.33
CA LEU A 43 -5.40 -23.01 -9.24
C LEU A 43 -4.19 -22.57 -8.41
N VAL A 44 -3.26 -23.49 -8.10
CA VAL A 44 -2.02 -23.18 -7.39
C VAL A 44 -1.14 -22.23 -8.19
N VAL A 45 -0.97 -22.47 -9.49
CA VAL A 45 -0.18 -21.60 -10.38
C VAL A 45 -0.79 -20.20 -10.46
N VAL A 46 -2.11 -20.09 -10.60
CA VAL A 46 -2.82 -18.81 -10.61
C VAL A 46 -2.63 -18.07 -9.28
N ALA A 47 -2.82 -18.76 -8.15
CA ALA A 47 -2.65 -18.18 -6.82
C ALA A 47 -1.21 -17.68 -6.60
N LEU A 48 -0.20 -18.47 -6.97
CA LEU A 48 1.21 -18.08 -6.90
C LEU A 48 1.51 -16.90 -7.83
N GLY A 49 0.99 -16.90 -9.05
CA GLY A 49 1.11 -15.79 -10.00
C GLY A 49 0.57 -14.47 -9.44
N VAL A 50 -0.61 -14.50 -8.79
CA VAL A 50 -1.18 -13.32 -8.11
C VAL A 50 -0.27 -12.85 -6.97
N ILE A 51 0.25 -13.76 -6.14
CA ILE A 51 1.16 -13.40 -5.03
C ILE A 51 2.45 -12.75 -5.56
N ILE A 52 3.01 -13.30 -6.65
CA ILE A 52 4.21 -12.78 -7.32
C ILE A 52 3.94 -11.37 -7.84
N ALA A 53 2.86 -11.18 -8.60
CA ALA A 53 2.49 -9.88 -9.16
C ALA A 53 2.31 -8.82 -8.07
N LEU A 54 1.55 -9.13 -7.01
CA LEU A 54 1.33 -8.22 -5.88
C LEU A 54 2.63 -7.88 -5.14
N SER A 55 3.54 -8.85 -5.02
CA SER A 55 4.83 -8.64 -4.35
C SER A 55 5.76 -7.79 -5.19
N ALA A 56 5.80 -8.01 -6.51
CA ALA A 56 6.55 -7.19 -7.45
C ALA A 56 6.10 -5.73 -7.41
N VAL A 57 4.78 -5.47 -7.44
CA VAL A 57 4.23 -4.11 -7.30
C VAL A 57 4.66 -3.46 -5.99
N ARG A 58 4.63 -4.19 -4.86
CA ARG A 58 5.09 -3.64 -3.57
C ARG A 58 6.57 -3.32 -3.55
N ILE A 59 7.39 -4.10 -4.24
CA ILE A 59 8.83 -3.84 -4.38
C ILE A 59 9.04 -2.60 -5.24
N LEU A 60 8.38 -2.51 -6.39
CA LEU A 60 8.44 -1.33 -7.28
C LEU A 60 8.02 -0.06 -6.54
N VAL A 61 6.91 -0.09 -5.80
CA VAL A 61 6.47 1.04 -4.97
C VAL A 61 7.53 1.42 -3.95
N GLY A 62 8.16 0.44 -3.29
CA GLY A 62 9.24 0.71 -2.35
C GLY A 62 10.47 1.32 -3.04
N LEU A 63 10.85 0.83 -4.23
CA LEU A 63 11.98 1.36 -5.01
C LEU A 63 11.73 2.80 -5.45
N ILE A 64 10.52 3.12 -5.91
CA ILE A 64 10.15 4.50 -6.27
C ILE A 64 10.15 5.39 -5.02
N ASP A 65 9.74 4.86 -3.87
CA ASP A 65 9.77 5.59 -2.59
C ASP A 65 11.19 5.77 -2.03
N LEU A 66 12.19 5.05 -2.54
CA LEU A 66 13.62 5.32 -2.28
C LEU A 66 14.13 6.54 -3.05
N ALA A 67 13.40 7.02 -4.07
CA ALA A 67 13.79 8.22 -4.80
C ALA A 67 13.85 9.43 -3.85
N PRO A 68 14.67 10.45 -4.18
CA PRO A 68 14.79 11.65 -3.37
C PRO A 68 13.40 12.24 -3.08
N ARG A 69 13.13 12.50 -1.81
CA ARG A 69 11.88 13.15 -1.39
C ARG A 69 11.80 14.52 -2.03
N ARG A 70 10.60 14.91 -2.44
CA ARG A 70 10.36 16.22 -3.05
C ARG A 70 10.06 17.23 -1.95
N ALA A 71 10.71 18.39 -2.04
CA ALA A 71 10.34 19.55 -1.26
C ALA A 71 9.08 20.18 -1.85
N VAL A 72 8.09 20.45 -1.01
CA VAL A 72 6.85 21.12 -1.36
C VAL A 72 6.64 22.25 -0.37
N THR A 73 6.70 23.49 -0.86
CA THR A 73 6.50 24.68 -0.04
C THR A 73 5.08 25.21 -0.23
N GLY A 74 4.44 25.59 0.87
CA GLY A 74 3.08 26.10 0.86
C GLY A 74 2.60 26.56 2.24
N SER A 75 1.40 27.14 2.29
CA SER A 75 0.73 27.44 3.55
C SER A 75 -0.10 26.25 4.01
N VAL A 76 -0.10 25.95 5.30
CA VAL A 76 -0.90 24.85 5.84
C VAL A 76 -2.38 25.26 5.88
N LEU A 77 -3.21 24.67 5.03
CA LEU A 77 -4.66 24.91 5.01
C LEU A 77 -5.39 24.15 6.11
N SER A 78 -5.02 22.89 6.32
CA SER A 78 -5.65 22.08 7.37
C SER A 78 -4.79 20.91 7.81
N VAL A 79 -4.96 20.52 9.07
CA VAL A 79 -4.37 19.31 9.64
C VAL A 79 -5.48 18.52 10.33
N ARG A 80 -5.85 17.36 9.77
CA ARG A 80 -7.00 16.59 10.27
C ARG A 80 -6.70 15.10 10.35
N GLU A 81 -7.24 14.46 11.38
CA GLU A 81 -7.28 13.00 11.45
C GLU A 81 -8.45 12.46 10.61
N ARG A 82 -8.16 11.50 9.74
CA ARG A 82 -9.13 10.76 8.94
C ARG A 82 -8.95 9.26 9.11
N ARG A 83 -10.02 8.50 8.89
CA ARG A 83 -9.96 7.05 8.77
C ARG A 83 -9.79 6.68 7.30
N VAL A 84 -9.07 5.57 7.07
CA VAL A 84 -8.93 5.03 5.71
C VAL A 84 -10.30 4.78 5.09
N GLY A 85 -10.53 5.33 3.90
CA GLY A 85 -11.77 5.16 3.16
C GLY A 85 -12.86 6.19 3.49
N ASP A 86 -12.57 7.22 4.29
CA ASP A 86 -13.55 8.29 4.57
C ASP A 86 -13.94 9.11 3.33
N PHE A 87 -13.14 9.07 2.26
CA PHE A 87 -13.47 9.68 0.97
C PHE A 87 -14.52 8.89 0.17
N LEU A 88 -14.77 7.62 0.53
CA LEU A 88 -15.72 6.78 -0.18
C LEU A 88 -17.17 7.16 0.18
N PRO A 89 -18.13 7.02 -0.76
CA PRO A 89 -19.54 7.14 -0.44
C PRO A 89 -19.98 6.16 0.67
N ARG A 90 -20.98 6.55 1.48
CA ARG A 90 -21.42 5.77 2.66
C ARG A 90 -21.80 4.32 2.34
N TYR A 91 -22.38 4.06 1.16
CA TYR A 91 -22.75 2.70 0.73
C TYR A 91 -21.51 1.81 0.52
N ALA A 92 -20.44 2.35 -0.07
CA ALA A 92 -19.18 1.63 -0.29
C ALA A 92 -18.48 1.39 1.05
N GLN A 93 -18.49 2.38 1.94
CA GLN A 93 -17.96 2.20 3.29
C GLN A 93 -18.69 1.08 4.04
N ARG A 94 -20.03 1.01 3.93
CA ARG A 94 -20.81 -0.08 4.54
C ARG A 94 -20.46 -1.43 3.94
N ALA A 95 -20.44 -1.56 2.61
CA ALA A 95 -20.12 -2.82 1.95
C ALA A 95 -18.75 -3.39 2.35
N ILE A 96 -17.75 -2.51 2.51
CA ILE A 96 -16.36 -2.91 2.80
C ILE A 96 -16.12 -3.09 4.31
N PHE A 97 -16.65 -2.19 5.15
CA PHE A 97 -16.24 -2.07 6.56
C PHE A 97 -17.31 -2.46 7.59
N THR A 98 -18.60 -2.52 7.24
CA THR A 98 -19.65 -2.84 8.25
C THR A 98 -19.92 -4.34 8.46
N ARG A 99 -19.21 -5.25 7.77
CA ARG A 99 -19.32 -6.70 8.01
C ARG A 99 -18.56 -7.18 9.27
N ASN A 100 -18.54 -6.37 10.33
CA ASN A 100 -17.92 -6.77 11.60
C ASN A 100 -19.03 -6.96 12.65
N ALA A 101 -19.31 -8.21 13.02
CA ALA A 101 -20.40 -8.59 13.93
C ALA A 101 -20.31 -7.92 15.32
N GLN A 102 -19.13 -7.41 15.69
CA GLN A 102 -18.86 -6.76 16.97
C GLN A 102 -19.11 -5.23 16.96
N GLY A 103 -19.47 -4.63 15.83
CA GLY A 103 -19.67 -3.17 15.72
C GLY A 103 -18.39 -2.32 15.89
N ILE A 104 -17.22 -2.96 16.03
CA ILE A 104 -15.94 -2.28 16.22
C ILE A 104 -15.37 -1.85 14.86
N ASP A 105 -15.24 -0.54 14.66
CA ASP A 105 -14.58 0.04 13.48
C ASP A 105 -13.06 -0.15 13.59
N ARG A 106 -12.53 -1.15 12.85
CA ARG A 106 -11.09 -1.46 12.80
C ARG A 106 -10.34 -0.60 11.77
N ARG A 107 -10.95 0.45 11.21
CA ARG A 107 -10.28 1.32 10.23
C ARG A 107 -9.08 2.01 10.86
N ARG A 108 -7.99 2.03 10.11
CA ARG A 108 -6.75 2.68 10.55
C ARG A 108 -6.89 4.19 10.45
N TRP A 109 -6.57 4.88 11.54
CA TRP A 109 -6.46 6.34 11.57
C TRP A 109 -5.20 6.81 10.84
N ARG A 110 -5.30 7.97 10.18
CA ARG A 110 -4.22 8.65 9.48
C ARG A 110 -4.41 10.15 9.67
N THR A 111 -3.31 10.86 9.88
CA THR A 111 -3.34 12.32 9.92
C THR A 111 -2.98 12.86 8.54
N GLU A 112 -3.84 13.70 8.00
CA GLU A 112 -3.68 14.33 6.70
C GLU A 112 -3.36 15.81 6.88
N VAL A 113 -2.45 16.31 6.06
CA VAL A 113 -2.14 17.73 5.95
C VAL A 113 -2.46 18.19 4.53
N VAL A 114 -3.07 19.35 4.40
CA VAL A 114 -3.31 20.00 3.11
C VAL A 114 -2.51 21.28 3.07
N LEU A 115 -1.67 21.41 2.05
CA LEU A 115 -0.94 22.63 1.75
C LEU A 115 -1.61 23.39 0.61
N ASP A 116 -1.69 24.70 0.71
CA ASP A 116 -1.88 25.56 -0.45
C ASP A 116 -0.52 25.85 -1.09
N THR A 117 -0.39 25.54 -2.38
CA THR A 117 0.86 25.73 -3.13
C THR A 117 0.58 26.53 -4.39
N ALA A 118 1.61 27.06 -5.03
CA ALA A 118 1.46 27.79 -6.29
C ALA A 118 0.79 26.96 -7.42
N GLN A 119 0.81 25.63 -7.31
CA GLN A 119 0.19 24.71 -8.27
C GLN A 119 -1.19 24.21 -7.82
N GLY A 120 -1.78 24.85 -6.80
CA GLY A 120 -3.02 24.45 -6.15
C GLY A 120 -2.81 23.57 -4.92
N PRO A 121 -3.91 23.06 -4.32
CA PRO A 121 -3.85 22.34 -3.06
C PRO A 121 -3.17 20.99 -3.21
N LYS A 122 -2.24 20.67 -2.29
CA LYS A 122 -1.53 19.40 -2.22
C LYS A 122 -1.80 18.70 -0.89
N GLN A 123 -2.21 17.44 -0.96
CA GLN A 123 -2.48 16.61 0.21
C GLN A 123 -1.30 15.69 0.53
N GLY A 124 -0.93 15.63 1.81
CA GLY A 124 0.08 14.72 2.33
C GLY A 124 -0.43 13.94 3.54
N THR A 125 0.20 12.80 3.85
CA THR A 125 -0.09 12.01 5.05
C THR A 125 1.05 12.13 6.05
N VAL A 126 0.74 12.49 7.30
CA VAL A 126 1.68 12.57 8.41
C VAL A 126 1.54 11.32 9.28
N ARG A 127 2.65 10.63 9.54
CA ARG A 127 2.69 9.46 10.44
C ARG A 127 3.44 9.72 11.74
N ASN A 128 4.38 10.65 11.72
CA ASN A 128 5.24 10.92 12.86
C ASN A 128 4.61 12.02 13.73
N ARG A 129 4.30 11.70 14.99
CA ARG A 129 3.73 12.67 15.95
C ARG A 129 4.63 13.90 16.16
N ARG A 130 5.96 13.76 16.06
CA ARG A 130 6.89 14.90 16.18
C ARG A 130 6.75 15.87 15.01
N VAL A 131 6.57 15.33 13.80
CA VAL A 131 6.34 16.12 12.59
C VAL A 131 4.97 16.78 12.65
N LEU A 132 3.96 16.06 13.14
CA LEU A 132 2.62 16.60 13.34
C LEU A 132 2.61 17.81 14.30
N ALA A 133 3.35 17.73 15.40
CA ALA A 133 3.44 18.82 16.38
C ALA A 133 4.08 20.11 15.83
N GLN A 134 4.78 20.04 14.70
CA GLN A 134 5.40 21.18 14.02
C GLN A 134 4.47 21.82 12.97
N LEU A 135 3.31 21.23 12.70
CA LEU A 135 2.35 21.74 11.73
C LEU A 135 1.30 22.59 12.45
N ARG A 136 1.16 23.84 12.01
CA ARG A 136 0.10 24.75 12.46
C ARG A 136 -0.65 25.28 11.25
N GLU A 137 -1.98 25.33 11.35
CA GLU A 137 -2.81 25.91 10.29
C GLU A 137 -2.47 27.39 10.10
N GLY A 138 -2.38 27.83 8.85
CA GLY A 138 -1.98 29.18 8.45
C GLY A 138 -0.47 29.41 8.33
N GLU A 139 0.38 28.49 8.83
CA GLU A 139 1.83 28.65 8.78
C GLU A 139 2.41 28.31 7.39
N GLN A 140 3.45 29.02 6.97
CA GLN A 140 4.18 28.71 5.74
C GLN A 140 5.30 27.71 6.04
N VAL A 141 5.24 26.55 5.39
CA VAL A 141 6.15 25.44 5.65
C VAL A 141 6.67 24.83 4.37
N GLU A 142 7.86 24.26 4.45
CA GLU A 142 8.41 23.35 3.45
C GLU A 142 8.29 21.92 3.96
N LEU A 143 7.60 21.07 3.20
CA LEU A 143 7.44 19.65 3.50
C LEU A 143 8.34 18.80 2.60
N LEU A 144 9.07 17.87 3.20
CA LEU A 144 9.71 16.78 2.45
C LEU A 144 8.74 15.60 2.33
N VAL A 145 8.28 15.36 1.11
CA VAL A 145 7.21 14.40 0.81
C VAL A 145 7.73 13.25 -0.05
N SER A 146 7.35 12.03 0.31
CA SER A 146 7.54 10.82 -0.50
C SER A 146 6.81 10.93 -1.84
N PRO A 147 7.47 10.65 -2.98
CA PRO A 147 6.95 10.97 -4.32
C PRO A 147 5.68 10.19 -4.69
N LEU A 148 5.59 8.92 -4.30
CA LEU A 148 4.44 8.08 -4.67
C LEU A 148 3.37 8.04 -3.57
N VAL A 149 3.80 7.89 -2.32
CA VAL A 149 2.88 7.62 -1.20
C VAL A 149 2.42 8.89 -0.49
N GLY A 150 3.05 10.04 -0.77
CA GLY A 150 2.67 11.32 -0.18
C GLY A 150 2.96 11.42 1.31
N TYR A 151 3.86 10.59 1.86
CA TYR A 151 4.22 10.67 3.28
C TYR A 151 5.11 11.87 3.57
N VAL A 152 4.70 12.67 4.55
CA VAL A 152 5.47 13.79 5.07
C VAL A 152 6.52 13.26 6.03
N ALA A 153 7.78 13.51 5.72
CA ALA A 153 8.91 13.04 6.49
C ALA A 153 9.53 14.11 7.39
N LYS A 154 9.54 15.36 6.92
CA LYS A 154 10.11 16.51 7.62
C LYS A 154 9.28 17.75 7.30
N VAL A 155 9.15 18.62 8.30
CA VAL A 155 8.60 19.97 8.18
C VAL A 155 9.73 20.94 8.49
N THR A 156 9.90 21.96 7.66
CA THR A 156 10.79 23.08 7.93
C THR A 156 9.95 24.35 7.91
N PRO A 157 9.88 25.13 8.99
CA PRO A 157 9.23 26.44 8.97
C PRO A 157 9.96 27.34 7.99
N VAL A 158 9.21 28.01 7.10
CA VAL A 158 9.75 29.08 6.27
C VAL A 158 9.47 30.36 7.03
N GLN A 159 10.46 30.91 7.72
CA GLN A 159 10.29 32.19 8.40
C GLN A 159 9.95 33.25 7.35
N SER A 160 8.73 33.77 7.40
CA SER A 160 8.37 35.00 6.71
C SER A 160 9.21 36.11 7.34
N ALA A 161 10.20 36.61 6.59
CA ALA A 161 10.94 37.82 6.96
C ALA A 161 10.03 39.05 6.97
#